data_AF-A0A2A5P0B5-F1
#
_entry.id   AF-A0A2A5P0B5-F1
#
_cell.length_a   1.000
_cell.length_b   1.000
_cell.length_c   1.000
_cell.angle_alpha   90.00
_cell.angle_beta   90.00
_cell.angle_gamma   90.00
#
_symmetry.space_group_name_H-M   'P 1'
#
loop_
_entity.id
_entity.type
_entity.pdbx_description
1 polymer ?
#
loop_
_entity_poly.entity_id
_entity_poly.type
_entity_poly.pdbx_seq_one_letter_code
_entity_poly.pdbx_strand_id
1 'polypeptide(L)'
;MLPTLRRHHTIKSTDDEMTDMVDYTEYLLARGVGSRDALSDSLMGYIASALKEQKSVAIEHISVLTGEVKQLTPGQPVSVEEEGGEIACVLRRSFRGGGILDGLGVPKEAGDYDLMEVSTRLPILLHKYYSRDGRFKGLYVNVNTPPEISKIDSWPREGGARGVREVLRPLQDNSERFGGGR
;
A
#
# COMPACT_ATOMS: atom_id res chain seq x y z
N MET A 1 1.06 20.95 -24.09
CA MET A 1 1.21 20.00 -22.97
C MET A 1 2.17 18.93 -23.41
N LEU A 2 3.21 18.61 -22.61
CA LEU A 2 4.01 17.41 -22.83
C LEU A 2 3.17 16.18 -22.44
N PRO A 3 3.23 15.06 -23.19
CA PRO A 3 2.57 13.83 -22.79
C PRO A 3 3.25 13.29 -21.52
N THR A 4 2.48 13.11 -20.46
CA THR A 4 2.95 12.53 -19.18
C THR A 4 2.53 11.07 -19.08
N LEU A 5 3.22 10.27 -18.27
CA LEU A 5 2.80 8.89 -18.03
C LEU A 5 1.43 8.81 -17.35
N ARG A 6 0.78 7.65 -17.41
CA ARG A 6 -0.34 7.38 -16.48
C ARG A 6 0.23 7.27 -15.07
N ARG A 7 -0.54 7.72 -14.08
CA ARG A 7 -0.18 7.66 -12.65
C ARG A 7 1.13 8.40 -12.29
N HIS A 8 1.63 9.30 -13.14
CA HIS A 8 2.76 10.22 -12.89
C HIS A 8 2.72 10.78 -11.46
N HIS A 9 1.59 11.34 -11.03
CA HIS A 9 1.52 12.03 -9.73
C HIS A 9 1.58 11.04 -8.56
N THR A 10 0.96 9.87 -8.74
CA THR A 10 0.95 8.76 -7.76
C THR A 10 2.33 8.14 -7.56
N ILE A 11 3.16 8.09 -8.62
CA ILE A 11 4.51 7.54 -8.54
C ILE A 11 5.49 8.59 -8.01
N LYS A 12 5.34 9.86 -8.44
CA LYS A 12 6.17 10.97 -7.93
C LYS A 12 5.86 11.36 -6.48
N SER A 13 4.68 11.05 -5.96
CA SER A 13 4.31 11.33 -4.56
C SER A 13 4.98 10.38 -3.56
N THR A 14 5.62 9.31 -4.02
CA THR A 14 6.07 8.24 -3.14
C THR A 14 7.53 8.37 -2.71
N ASP A 15 8.46 8.69 -3.60
CA ASP A 15 9.88 8.92 -3.27
C ASP A 15 10.64 9.66 -4.41
N ASP A 16 11.79 10.26 -4.09
CA ASP A 16 12.64 11.01 -5.03
C ASP A 16 13.18 10.09 -6.14
N GLU A 17 13.59 8.85 -5.83
CA GLU A 17 14.04 7.89 -6.86
C GLU A 17 12.93 7.50 -7.85
N MET A 18 11.69 7.45 -7.37
CA MET A 18 10.54 7.20 -8.23
C MET A 18 10.27 8.39 -9.15
N THR A 19 10.60 9.60 -8.71
CA THR A 19 10.56 10.79 -9.56
C THR A 19 11.55 10.68 -10.71
N ASP A 20 12.79 10.26 -10.44
CA ASP A 20 13.81 10.06 -11.50
C ASP A 20 13.40 8.99 -12.51
N MET A 21 12.81 7.87 -12.04
CA MET A 21 12.31 6.82 -12.93
C MET A 21 11.15 7.30 -13.82
N VAL A 22 10.23 8.10 -13.27
CA VAL A 22 9.14 8.71 -14.05
C VAL A 22 9.71 9.69 -15.06
N ASP A 23 10.64 10.56 -14.66
CA ASP A 23 11.23 11.57 -15.55
C ASP A 23 12.00 10.93 -16.71
N TYR A 24 12.78 9.88 -16.44
CA TYR A 24 13.45 9.12 -17.48
C TYR A 24 12.46 8.47 -18.45
N THR A 25 11.36 7.92 -17.93
CA THR A 25 10.36 7.26 -18.77
C THR A 25 9.54 8.27 -19.59
N GLU A 26 9.25 9.45 -19.03
CA GLU A 26 8.63 10.57 -19.75
C GLU A 26 9.57 11.13 -20.84
N TYR A 27 10.88 11.16 -20.59
CA TYR A 27 11.88 11.49 -21.61
C TYR A 27 11.82 10.52 -22.80
N LEU A 28 11.71 9.21 -22.55
CA LEU A 28 11.54 8.20 -23.62
C LEU A 28 10.26 8.44 -24.43
N LEU A 29 9.14 8.71 -23.75
CA LEU A 29 7.86 9.02 -24.39
C LEU A 29 7.97 10.26 -25.29
N ALA A 30 8.64 11.32 -24.81
CA ALA A 30 8.85 12.55 -25.58
C ALA A 30 9.73 12.34 -26.83
N ARG A 31 10.57 11.29 -26.84
CA ARG A 31 11.38 10.88 -27.99
C ARG A 31 10.66 9.92 -28.94
N GLY A 32 9.40 9.59 -28.67
CA GLY A 32 8.60 8.65 -29.46
C GLY A 32 8.99 7.19 -29.25
N VAL A 33 9.70 6.87 -28.15
CA VAL A 33 10.07 5.50 -27.80
C VAL A 33 8.87 4.85 -27.11
N GLY A 34 8.04 4.14 -27.89
CA GLY A 34 6.88 3.42 -27.38
C GLY A 34 5.64 4.30 -27.19
N SER A 35 4.52 3.67 -26.80
CA SER A 35 3.28 4.36 -26.49
C SER A 35 3.21 4.72 -25.00
N ARG A 36 2.38 5.72 -24.66
CA ARG A 36 2.11 6.12 -23.27
C ARG A 36 1.70 4.93 -22.41
N ASP A 37 0.79 4.09 -22.93
CA ASP A 37 0.26 2.94 -22.19
C ASP A 37 1.34 1.87 -22.00
N ALA A 38 2.07 1.50 -23.06
CA ALA A 38 3.13 0.49 -22.97
C ALA A 38 4.25 0.88 -21.99
N LEU A 39 4.66 2.15 -21.97
CA LEU A 39 5.66 2.65 -21.02
C LEU A 39 5.13 2.70 -19.59
N SER A 40 3.86 3.11 -19.41
CA SER A 40 3.24 3.14 -18.08
C SER A 40 3.13 1.74 -17.50
N ASP A 41 2.65 0.78 -18.30
CA ASP A 41 2.50 -0.62 -17.89
C ASP A 41 3.85 -1.26 -17.62
N SER A 42 4.87 -0.97 -18.43
CA SER A 42 6.24 -1.46 -18.21
C SER A 42 6.84 -0.97 -16.89
N LEU A 43 6.63 0.31 -16.55
CA LEU A 43 7.09 0.87 -15.28
C LEU A 43 6.38 0.21 -14.09
N MET A 44 5.06 0.01 -14.18
CA MET A 44 4.28 -0.65 -13.12
C MET A 44 4.66 -2.14 -12.99
N GLY A 45 4.86 -2.84 -14.10
CA GLY A 45 5.35 -4.22 -14.11
C GLY A 45 6.73 -4.35 -13.46
N TYR A 46 7.63 -3.38 -13.68
CA TYR A 46 8.92 -3.33 -12.99
C TYR A 46 8.76 -3.16 -11.47
N ILE A 47 7.88 -2.24 -11.03
CA ILE A 47 7.57 -2.04 -9.60
C ILE A 47 7.02 -3.33 -8.99
N ALA A 48 6.05 -3.97 -9.65
CA ALA A 48 5.41 -5.20 -9.18
C ALA A 48 6.41 -6.37 -9.11
N SER A 49 7.25 -6.54 -10.13
CA SER A 49 8.27 -7.59 -10.15
C SER A 49 9.19 -7.48 -8.95
N ALA A 50 9.63 -6.27 -8.65
CA ALA A 50 10.59 -6.09 -7.60
C ALA A 50 9.98 -6.00 -6.20
N LEU A 51 8.66 -5.77 -6.09
CA LEU A 51 7.90 -6.02 -4.87
C LEU A 51 7.86 -7.53 -4.54
N LYS A 52 7.70 -8.40 -5.54
CA LYS A 52 7.70 -9.88 -5.37
C LYS A 52 8.99 -10.40 -4.77
N GLU A 53 10.11 -9.77 -5.10
CA GLU A 53 11.45 -10.19 -4.65
C GLU A 53 11.76 -9.75 -3.21
N GLN A 54 10.93 -8.90 -2.60
CA GLN A 54 11.17 -8.42 -1.24
C GLN A 54 10.85 -9.48 -0.19
N LYS A 55 11.73 -9.58 0.81
CA LYS A 55 11.48 -10.40 2.02
C LYS A 55 10.52 -9.71 2.99
N SER A 56 10.50 -8.38 2.97
CA SER A 56 9.70 -7.55 3.86
C SER A 56 9.42 -6.23 3.16
N VAL A 57 8.19 -5.76 3.31
CA VAL A 57 7.67 -4.53 2.70
C VAL A 57 7.23 -3.61 3.83
N ALA A 58 7.78 -2.40 3.84
CA ALA A 58 7.38 -1.36 4.78
C ALA A 58 5.96 -0.89 4.47
N ILE A 59 5.21 -0.47 5.49
CA ILE A 59 3.82 -0.04 5.31
C ILE A 59 3.62 1.25 6.08
N GLU A 60 3.44 2.34 5.33
CA GLU A 60 3.15 3.65 5.89
C GLU A 60 1.65 3.90 5.82
N HIS A 61 1.11 4.46 6.89
CA HIS A 61 -0.26 4.91 6.97
C HIS A 61 -0.30 6.41 7.19
N ILE A 62 -0.96 7.14 6.31
CA ILE A 62 -1.01 8.61 6.36
C ILE A 62 -2.44 9.05 6.61
N SER A 63 -2.67 9.61 7.79
CA SER A 63 -3.93 10.27 8.11
C SER A 63 -4.05 11.55 7.30
N VAL A 64 -5.03 11.67 6.39
CA VAL A 64 -5.22 12.97 5.70
C VAL A 64 -5.84 14.04 6.59
N LEU A 65 -6.44 13.65 7.73
CA LEU A 65 -7.03 14.61 8.67
C LEU A 65 -5.95 15.38 9.41
N THR A 66 -4.85 14.70 9.76
CA THR A 66 -3.77 15.27 10.58
C THR A 66 -2.45 15.41 9.84
N GLY A 67 -2.28 14.73 8.71
CA GLY A 67 -1.00 14.58 8.01
C GLY A 67 -0.02 13.62 8.72
N GLU A 68 -0.46 12.98 9.81
CA GLU A 68 0.40 12.10 10.61
C GLU A 68 0.75 10.83 9.82
N VAL A 69 2.04 10.49 9.82
CA VAL A 69 2.57 9.25 9.23
C VAL A 69 2.80 8.23 10.34
N LYS A 70 2.05 7.13 10.29
CA LYS A 70 2.19 5.99 11.20
C LYS A 70 2.80 4.82 10.46
N GLN A 71 3.89 4.29 11.01
CA GLN A 71 4.51 3.07 10.50
C GLN A 71 3.79 1.84 11.05
N LEU A 72 3.30 0.98 10.17
CA LEU A 72 2.71 -0.29 10.53
C LEU A 72 3.78 -1.38 10.58
N THR A 73 3.48 -2.48 11.29
CA THR A 73 4.31 -3.69 11.22
C THR A 73 4.50 -4.10 9.76
N PRO A 74 5.76 -4.23 9.28
CA PRO A 74 6.05 -4.64 7.91
C PRO A 74 5.41 -5.98 7.54
N GLY A 75 5.16 -6.15 6.26
CA GLY A 75 4.53 -7.35 5.71
C GLY A 75 5.44 -8.11 4.76
N GLN A 76 5.38 -9.44 4.78
CA GLN A 76 6.01 -10.27 3.76
C GLN A 76 5.05 -10.41 2.56
N PRO A 77 5.49 -10.18 1.32
CA PRO A 77 4.68 -10.48 0.13
C PRO A 77 4.32 -11.97 0.08
N VAL A 78 3.02 -12.26 -0.02
CA VAL A 78 2.47 -13.60 -0.23
C VAL A 78 2.11 -13.78 -1.69
N SER A 79 1.45 -12.79 -2.27
CA SER A 79 1.15 -12.70 -3.69
C SER A 79 1.24 -11.26 -4.17
N VAL A 80 1.63 -11.09 -5.43
CA VAL A 80 1.62 -9.80 -6.13
C VAL A 80 1.20 -10.09 -7.57
N GLU A 81 0.21 -9.38 -8.04
CA GLU A 81 -0.35 -9.47 -9.39
C GLU A 81 -0.30 -8.09 -10.01
N GLU A 82 0.03 -8.03 -11.30
CA GLU A 82 0.02 -6.80 -12.08
C GLU A 82 -0.75 -7.06 -13.37
N GLU A 83 -1.71 -6.19 -13.66
CA GLU A 83 -2.52 -6.24 -14.87
C GLU A 83 -2.93 -4.81 -15.28
N GLY A 84 -2.58 -4.40 -16.51
CA GLY A 84 -2.94 -3.08 -17.03
C GLY A 84 -2.34 -1.93 -16.20
N GLY A 85 -1.16 -2.15 -15.65
CA GLY A 85 -0.46 -1.23 -14.77
C GLY A 85 -1.06 -1.11 -13.37
N GLU A 86 -2.12 -1.85 -13.03
CA GLU A 86 -2.61 -1.92 -11.65
C GLU A 86 -1.93 -3.05 -10.91
N ILE A 87 -1.61 -2.82 -9.63
CA ILE A 87 -0.98 -3.82 -8.76
C ILE A 87 -2.00 -4.23 -7.68
N ALA A 88 -2.15 -5.54 -7.50
CA ALA A 88 -2.83 -6.12 -6.34
C ALA A 88 -1.83 -7.00 -5.58
N CYS A 89 -1.79 -6.90 -4.26
CA CYS A 89 -0.90 -7.74 -3.45
C CYS A 89 -1.52 -8.15 -2.12
N VAL A 90 -1.03 -9.28 -1.61
CA VAL A 90 -1.33 -9.76 -0.26
C VAL A 90 -0.04 -9.75 0.55
N LEU A 91 -0.05 -9.02 1.66
CA LEU A 91 1.06 -8.95 2.60
C LEU A 91 0.71 -9.70 3.89
N ARG A 92 1.60 -10.60 4.33
CA ARG A 92 1.49 -11.25 5.64
C ARG A 92 2.28 -10.48 6.68
N ARG A 93 1.58 -9.88 7.64
CA ARG A 93 2.18 -9.15 8.77
C ARG A 93 2.09 -10.03 10.01
N SER A 94 3.24 -10.37 10.61
CA SER A 94 3.28 -11.22 11.81
C SER A 94 3.41 -10.36 13.07
N PHE A 95 2.54 -10.56 14.05
CA PHE A 95 2.52 -9.79 15.28
C PHE A 95 3.28 -10.49 16.40
N ARG A 96 4.05 -9.71 17.17
CA ARG A 96 4.76 -10.20 18.38
C ARG A 96 3.86 -10.22 19.62
N GLY A 97 2.59 -9.87 19.48
CA GLY A 97 1.63 -9.67 20.57
C GLY A 97 1.68 -8.25 21.15
N GLY A 98 0.74 -7.96 22.04
CA GLY A 98 0.60 -6.64 22.68
C GLY A 98 -0.32 -5.70 21.90
N GLY A 99 -1.19 -5.00 22.62
CA GLY A 99 -2.21 -4.13 22.05
C GLY A 99 -3.44 -4.87 21.53
N ILE A 100 -4.21 -4.18 20.69
CA ILE A 100 -5.52 -4.62 20.19
C ILE A 100 -5.51 -4.65 18.66
N LEU A 101 -6.16 -5.64 18.06
CA LEU A 101 -6.42 -5.71 16.63
C LEU A 101 -7.31 -4.54 16.22
N ASP A 102 -6.80 -3.76 15.28
CA ASP A 102 -7.47 -2.53 14.83
C ASP A 102 -8.84 -2.89 14.25
N GLY A 103 -9.86 -2.10 14.62
CA GLY A 103 -11.25 -2.32 14.18
C GLY A 103 -11.99 -3.52 14.77
N LEU A 104 -11.31 -4.44 15.47
CA LEU A 104 -11.96 -5.64 16.06
C LEU A 104 -12.10 -5.59 17.59
N GLY A 105 -11.29 -4.80 18.30
CA GLY A 105 -11.33 -4.77 19.77
C GLY A 105 -10.78 -6.04 20.44
N VAL A 106 -10.17 -6.95 19.67
CA VAL A 106 -9.64 -8.24 20.15
C VAL A 106 -8.14 -8.12 20.47
N PRO A 107 -7.63 -8.73 21.56
CA PRO A 107 -6.20 -8.72 21.85
C PRO A 107 -5.33 -9.30 20.73
N LYS A 108 -4.20 -8.62 20.48
CA LYS A 108 -3.10 -9.11 19.63
C LYS A 108 -2.26 -10.10 20.45
N GLU A 109 -2.25 -11.36 20.03
CA GLU A 109 -1.44 -12.40 20.66
C GLU A 109 -0.15 -12.67 19.86
N ALA A 110 0.87 -13.20 20.53
CA ALA A 110 2.13 -13.50 19.87
C ALA A 110 1.97 -14.63 18.84
N GLY A 111 2.32 -14.34 17.59
CA GLY A 111 2.15 -15.26 16.46
C GLY A 111 0.85 -15.08 15.70
N ASP A 112 -0.08 -14.25 16.19
CA ASP A 112 -1.18 -13.77 15.36
C ASP A 112 -0.62 -13.08 14.11
N TYR A 113 -1.38 -13.14 13.03
CA TYR A 113 -0.98 -12.50 11.79
C TYR A 113 -2.17 -11.90 11.05
N ASP A 114 -1.84 -10.97 10.18
CA ASP A 114 -2.75 -10.28 9.29
C ASP A 114 -2.39 -10.61 7.84
N LEU A 115 -3.39 -11.01 7.06
CA LEU A 115 -3.30 -11.02 5.60
C LEU A 115 -3.93 -9.73 5.09
N MET A 116 -3.06 -8.78 4.77
CA MET A 116 -3.41 -7.46 4.29
C MET A 116 -3.51 -7.47 2.77
N GLU A 117 -4.71 -7.23 2.23
CA GLU A 117 -4.93 -7.19 0.78
C GLU A 117 -5.01 -5.74 0.31
N VAL A 118 -4.14 -5.40 -0.64
CA VAL A 118 -3.92 -4.05 -1.17
C VAL A 118 -4.18 -4.07 -2.67
N SER A 119 -4.83 -3.04 -3.21
CA SER A 119 -4.94 -2.84 -4.66
C SER A 119 -4.79 -1.37 -5.00
N THR A 120 -3.92 -1.04 -5.96
CA THR A 120 -3.78 0.33 -6.48
C THR A 120 -5.02 0.79 -7.26
N ARG A 121 -5.90 -0.14 -7.63
CA ARG A 121 -7.15 0.11 -8.35
C ARG A 121 -8.30 0.52 -7.44
N LEU A 122 -8.34 -0.02 -6.22
CA LEU A 122 -9.49 0.11 -5.34
C LEU A 122 -9.18 0.97 -4.11
N PRO A 123 -10.09 1.86 -3.70
CA PRO A 123 -9.98 2.63 -2.45
C PRO A 123 -10.34 1.78 -1.22
N ILE A 124 -9.92 0.51 -1.21
CA ILE A 124 -10.23 -0.46 -0.16
C ILE A 124 -8.98 -1.22 0.20
N LEU A 125 -8.75 -1.34 1.49
CA LEU A 125 -7.70 -2.12 2.09
C LEU A 125 -8.32 -3.11 3.08
N LEU A 126 -8.00 -4.39 2.92
CA LEU A 126 -8.57 -5.45 3.74
C LEU A 126 -7.53 -5.99 4.70
N HIS A 127 -7.91 -6.16 5.96
CA HIS A 127 -7.12 -6.82 6.98
C HIS A 127 -7.85 -8.07 7.45
N LYS A 128 -7.34 -9.25 7.08
CA LYS A 128 -7.88 -10.54 7.52
C LYS A 128 -7.01 -11.07 8.65
N TYR A 129 -7.51 -10.98 9.88
CA TYR A 129 -6.76 -11.36 11.07
C TYR A 129 -6.95 -12.84 11.40
N TYR A 130 -5.85 -13.51 11.73
CA TYR A 130 -5.81 -14.91 12.12
C TYR A 130 -5.00 -15.09 13.40
N SER A 131 -5.36 -16.11 14.17
CA SER A 131 -4.52 -16.56 15.27
C SER A 131 -3.26 -17.25 14.75
N ARG A 132 -2.27 -17.45 15.63
CA ARG A 132 -1.08 -18.27 15.33
C ARG A 132 -1.40 -19.64 14.72
N ASP A 133 -2.48 -20.26 15.18
CA ASP A 133 -2.92 -21.59 14.73
C ASP A 133 -3.81 -21.53 13.47
N GLY A 134 -3.95 -20.36 12.85
CA GLY A 134 -4.71 -20.16 11.61
C GLY A 134 -6.21 -19.97 11.79
N ARG A 135 -6.71 -19.77 13.02
CA ARG A 135 -8.13 -19.50 13.24
C ARG A 135 -8.47 -18.06 12.85
N PHE A 136 -9.44 -17.87 11.97
CA PHE A 136 -9.93 -16.54 11.61
C PHE A 136 -10.48 -15.80 12.84
N LYS A 137 -9.96 -14.60 13.09
CA LYS A 137 -10.34 -13.72 14.22
C LYS A 137 -11.29 -12.62 13.77
N GLY A 138 -11.21 -12.19 12.51
CA GLY A 138 -12.13 -11.20 11.95
C GLY A 138 -11.54 -10.47 10.74
N LEU A 139 -12.39 -9.65 10.12
CA LEU A 139 -12.06 -8.82 8.97
C LEU A 139 -12.21 -7.34 9.37
N TYR A 140 -11.19 -6.54 9.12
CA TYR A 140 -11.27 -5.08 9.16
C TYR A 140 -11.13 -4.54 7.73
N VAL A 141 -12.04 -3.66 7.35
CA VAL A 141 -12.08 -3.04 6.02
C VAL A 141 -11.81 -1.56 6.20
N ASN A 142 -10.69 -1.10 5.65
CA ASN A 142 -10.37 0.32 5.60
C ASN A 142 -10.74 0.88 4.22
N VAL A 143 -11.55 1.94 4.20
CA VAL A 143 -11.89 2.66 2.96
C VAL A 143 -11.01 3.91 2.91
N ASN A 144 -10.16 3.99 1.91
CA ASN A 144 -9.07 4.97 1.82
C ASN A 144 -8.95 5.60 0.44
N THR A 145 -7.93 6.42 0.21
CA THR A 145 -7.51 6.65 -1.18
C THR A 145 -6.87 5.37 -1.71
N PRO A 146 -6.93 5.09 -3.02
CA PRO A 146 -6.23 3.95 -3.59
C PRO A 146 -4.78 3.92 -3.08
N PRO A 147 -4.35 2.84 -2.41
CA PRO A 147 -3.00 2.73 -1.89
C PRO A 147 -1.94 2.92 -2.97
N GLU A 148 -0.82 3.54 -2.61
CA GLU A 148 0.33 3.74 -3.48
C GLU A 148 1.40 2.69 -3.15
N ILE A 149 2.11 2.21 -4.18
CA ILE A 149 3.17 1.21 -4.02
C ILE A 149 4.44 1.76 -4.65
N SER A 150 5.55 1.75 -3.90
CA SER A 150 6.83 2.25 -4.39
C SER A 150 8.02 1.49 -3.81
N LYS A 151 9.20 1.86 -4.31
CA LYS A 151 10.47 1.64 -3.62
C LYS A 151 10.55 2.71 -2.53
N ILE A 152 10.75 2.30 -1.28
CA ILE A 152 10.94 3.20 -0.14
C ILE A 152 12.24 2.75 0.51
N ASP A 153 13.35 3.39 0.14
CA ASP A 153 14.66 3.00 0.66
C ASP A 153 14.89 3.44 2.12
N SER A 154 13.92 4.13 2.75
CA SER A 154 14.06 4.78 4.05
C SER A 154 13.44 4.03 5.24
N TRP A 155 13.70 2.72 5.42
CA TRP A 155 13.63 2.08 6.76
C TRP A 155 14.35 0.69 6.89
N PRO A 156 15.25 0.49 7.87
CA PRO A 156 16.13 1.45 8.53
C PRO A 156 17.57 1.22 8.06
N ARG A 157 18.06 2.06 7.15
CA ARG A 157 19.48 2.25 6.77
C ARG A 157 20.41 1.06 7.05
N GLU A 158 20.22 -0.01 6.28
CA GLU A 158 21.24 -0.94 5.78
C GLU A 158 20.51 -1.97 4.89
N GLY A 159 20.36 -1.61 3.61
CA GLY A 159 19.72 -2.44 2.58
C GLY A 159 18.35 -1.91 2.16
N GLY A 160 18.28 -1.35 0.95
CA GLY A 160 17.08 -0.74 0.37
C GLY A 160 15.84 -1.64 0.48
N ALA A 161 14.87 -1.20 1.26
CA ALA A 161 13.57 -1.84 1.35
C ALA A 161 12.64 -1.24 0.28
N ARG A 162 11.51 -1.92 -0.01
CA ARG A 162 10.41 -1.33 -0.78
C ARG A 162 9.17 -1.25 0.10
N GLY A 163 8.26 -0.32 -0.19
CA GLY A 163 7.15 -0.01 0.72
C GLY A 163 5.81 0.23 0.04
N VAL A 164 4.74 -0.02 0.79
CA VAL A 164 3.37 0.37 0.45
C VAL A 164 3.05 1.61 1.26
N ARG A 165 2.61 2.67 0.58
CA ARG A 165 2.17 3.91 1.19
C ARG A 165 0.66 3.99 1.09
N GLU A 166 0.00 3.84 2.23
CA GLU A 166 -1.44 4.01 2.34
C GLU A 166 -1.74 5.47 2.68
N VAL A 167 -2.39 6.19 1.76
CA VAL A 167 -2.94 7.53 2.04
C VAL A 167 -4.43 7.35 2.35
N LEU A 168 -4.88 7.79 3.52
CA LEU A 168 -6.28 7.62 3.95
C LEU A 168 -7.11 8.86 3.63
N ARG A 169 -8.05 8.85 2.67
CA ARG A 169 -9.09 9.91 2.64
C ARG A 169 -10.16 9.66 3.71
N PRO A 170 -10.76 10.70 4.31
CA PRO A 170 -11.71 10.48 5.39
C PRO A 170 -12.96 9.83 4.80
N LEU A 171 -13.38 8.69 5.37
CA LEU A 171 -14.81 8.42 5.44
C LEU A 171 -15.41 9.58 6.24
N GLN A 172 -16.48 10.19 5.75
CA GLN A 172 -17.25 11.15 6.54
C GLN A 172 -17.50 10.52 7.92
N ASP A 173 -17.14 11.29 8.94
CA ASP A 173 -17.34 10.96 10.33
C ASP A 173 -18.78 10.43 10.55
N ASN A 174 -18.90 9.13 10.78
CA ASN A 174 -20.17 8.49 11.09
C ASN A 174 -20.28 8.22 12.60
N SER A 175 -19.57 9.00 13.43
CA SER A 175 -19.71 8.95 14.89
C SER A 175 -20.88 9.77 15.45
N GLU A 176 -21.64 10.47 14.61
CA GLU A 176 -22.88 11.14 15.04
C GLU A 176 -24.12 10.64 14.28
N ARG A 177 -24.66 9.47 14.64
CA ARG A 177 -26.12 9.18 14.54
C ARG A 177 -26.59 7.83 15.10
N PHE A 178 -26.16 7.42 16.29
CA PHE A 178 -26.98 6.51 17.11
C PHE A 178 -26.85 6.85 18.58
N GLY A 179 -27.64 7.83 19.01
CA GLY A 179 -27.84 8.16 20.42
C GLY A 179 -29.00 9.13 20.58
N GLY A 180 -30.16 8.62 21.03
CA GLY A 180 -31.24 9.47 21.52
C GLY A 180 -32.65 9.13 21.04
N GLY A 181 -33.07 7.88 21.16
CA GLY A 181 -34.49 7.59 21.35
C GLY A 181 -34.85 7.83 22.82
N ARG A 182 -35.72 8.81 23.08
CA ARG A 182 -36.67 8.79 24.18
C ARG A 182 -38.05 9.00 23.58
#